data_AF-A0A937BM18-F1
#
_entry.id   AF-A0A937BM18-F1
#
_cell.length_a   1.000
_cell.length_b   1.000
_cell.length_c   1.000
_cell.angle_alpha   90.00
_cell.angle_beta   90.00
_cell.angle_gamma   90.00
#
_symmetry.space_group_name_H-M   'P 1'
#
loop_
_entity.id
_entity.type
_entity.pdbx_description
1 polymer ?
#
loop_
_entity_poly.entity_id
_entity_poly.type
_entity_poly.pdbx_seq_one_letter_code
_entity_poly.pdbx_strand_id
1 'polypeptide(L)'
;MIHAPAGKAVDAVEVSGSLADLKVTALEIGQTGEIWVGGLNGLRRYLPGSGTVPTVYTEDEGLAGNNVTSIYRDHNGTIWVGSTVNGVTRIDNGKATWVELGRSFAASCFAQDKEGRVWVGTEGQGIIVLENGKEVQRFTTEEGLLSNTIKALGVDGSGHVWIGTNKGLNKWRHKKDGFIAFTERAGFTGIEVKPNAVCTLENGGILFGTVNGATRVGSEQETDRSVPPLVTIRGWKVNMEDRPLVKGVSLDHTERSVRIIYGSVALSDPAAVRYQYVLEGLEEEWQPITTTTEAHYPALPAGSYIFKVKAMDRTGEWTDPPAEYSFTVLPPWYRSWWFYTALALFIGVTLFSYIKVRERQLRTRNLILERKVDERTAEVVAQSKEIEGQKVEIEGLLLNILPKEISEELKEKGKATARRHEEVSVMFTDMKGFTKAAEKMTPEELVNELDECFIHFDDIIGRYKLEKIKTIGDSYMCAGGVPRTDKHHAHKAVLAGLEVRELMAEWKRQREAKGKVPWVLRIGIHSGPVVAGVVGKRKFAYDIWGDTVNTASRMESSGEPGELNISGDTYELVKDCFECTHRGQVEAKNKGRIDMYFVVRIKPECSADKNGTRPNEGLLKRLGLELGSEQFA
;
A
#
# COMPACT_ATOMS: atom_id res chain seq x y z
N MET A 1 -28.01 -28.45 -91.66
CA MET A 1 -28.63 -29.71 -92.11
C MET A 1 -27.53 -30.65 -92.57
N ILE A 2 -27.17 -31.62 -91.74
CA ILE A 2 -26.41 -32.79 -92.14
C ILE A 2 -27.33 -33.97 -91.80
N HIS A 3 -27.81 -34.67 -92.82
CA HIS A 3 -28.57 -35.90 -92.64
C HIS A 3 -27.63 -36.97 -92.09
N ALA A 4 -27.77 -37.31 -90.81
CA ALA A 4 -27.22 -38.56 -90.28
C ALA A 4 -28.14 -39.71 -90.73
N PRO A 5 -27.65 -40.70 -91.49
CA PRO A 5 -28.42 -41.91 -91.73
C PRO A 5 -28.52 -42.70 -90.41
N ALA A 6 -29.62 -43.43 -90.25
CA ALA A 6 -29.88 -44.30 -89.09
C ALA A 6 -28.76 -45.34 -88.93
N GLY A 7 -27.75 -44.99 -88.13
CA GLY A 7 -26.56 -45.80 -87.91
C GLY A 7 -26.82 -46.88 -86.86
N LYS A 8 -27.09 -48.10 -87.30
CA LYS A 8 -26.45 -49.24 -86.61
C LYS A 8 -24.95 -49.02 -86.76
N ALA A 9 -24.23 -48.93 -85.64
CA ALA A 9 -22.78 -48.82 -85.64
C ALA A 9 -22.20 -50.00 -86.46
N VAL A 10 -21.49 -49.67 -87.54
CA VAL A 10 -20.92 -50.66 -88.48
C VAL A 10 -19.77 -51.45 -87.83
N ASP A 11 -19.26 -50.96 -86.69
CA ASP A 11 -18.20 -51.55 -85.86
C ASP A 11 -18.68 -51.87 -84.43
N ALA A 12 -19.89 -52.40 -84.26
CA ALA A 12 -20.37 -52.82 -82.95
C ALA A 12 -19.74 -54.17 -82.55
N VAL A 13 -18.82 -54.17 -81.58
CA VAL A 13 -18.35 -55.40 -80.92
C VAL A 13 -19.40 -55.82 -79.90
N GLU A 14 -20.01 -57.00 -80.08
CA GLU A 14 -20.98 -57.55 -79.13
C GLU A 14 -20.23 -58.19 -77.94
N VAL A 15 -20.43 -57.63 -76.75
CA VAL A 15 -19.72 -58.04 -75.51
C VAL A 15 -20.64 -58.84 -74.56
N SER A 16 -21.78 -59.31 -75.07
CA SER A 16 -22.96 -59.75 -74.29
C SER A 16 -22.73 -60.96 -73.38
N GLY A 17 -21.83 -61.88 -73.75
CA GLY A 17 -21.63 -63.14 -73.01
C GLY A 17 -20.89 -63.03 -71.68
N SER A 18 -20.09 -61.98 -71.46
CA SER A 18 -19.29 -61.85 -70.22
C SER A 18 -19.88 -60.85 -69.21
N LEU A 19 -20.70 -59.90 -69.66
CA LEU A 19 -21.18 -58.73 -68.88
C LEU A 19 -22.47 -58.98 -68.08
N ALA A 20 -23.03 -60.20 -68.07
CA ALA A 20 -24.39 -60.48 -67.60
C ALA A 20 -24.73 -59.99 -66.17
N ASP A 21 -23.73 -59.79 -65.30
CA ASP A 21 -23.88 -59.28 -63.93
C ASP A 21 -23.23 -57.90 -63.67
N LEU A 22 -22.84 -57.14 -64.72
CA LEU A 22 -22.22 -55.82 -64.53
C LEU A 22 -23.18 -54.67 -64.82
N LYS A 23 -23.54 -53.96 -63.74
CA LYS A 23 -23.92 -52.55 -63.83
C LYS A 23 -22.68 -51.76 -64.28
N VAL A 24 -22.66 -51.35 -65.53
CA VAL A 24 -21.59 -50.51 -66.10
C VAL A 24 -21.69 -49.12 -65.49
N THR A 25 -20.61 -48.69 -64.83
CA THR A 25 -20.51 -47.40 -64.14
C THR A 25 -19.59 -46.42 -64.87
N ALA A 26 -18.62 -46.95 -65.64
CA ALA A 26 -17.65 -46.16 -66.38
C ALA A 26 -17.22 -46.89 -67.65
N LEU A 27 -16.94 -46.11 -68.70
CA LEU A 27 -16.42 -46.57 -69.98
C LEU A 27 -15.33 -45.61 -70.43
N GLU A 28 -14.23 -46.14 -70.95
CA GLU A 28 -13.14 -45.34 -71.52
C GLU A 28 -12.46 -46.10 -72.66
N ILE A 29 -11.91 -45.37 -73.63
CA ILE A 29 -11.17 -45.94 -74.75
C ILE A 29 -9.68 -45.78 -74.50
N GLY A 30 -8.95 -46.88 -74.46
CA GLY A 30 -7.50 -46.90 -74.32
C GLY A 30 -6.77 -46.44 -75.58
N GLN A 31 -5.45 -46.26 -75.49
CA GLN A 31 -4.68 -45.61 -76.57
C GLN A 31 -4.59 -46.44 -77.84
N THR A 32 -4.68 -47.77 -77.73
CA THR A 32 -4.60 -48.70 -78.86
C THR A 32 -5.98 -49.12 -79.37
N GLY A 33 -7.05 -48.46 -78.90
CA GLY A 33 -8.44 -48.75 -79.25
C GLY A 33 -9.11 -49.79 -78.35
N GLU A 34 -8.44 -50.25 -77.29
CA GLU A 34 -9.03 -51.14 -76.30
C GLU A 34 -10.17 -50.45 -75.53
N ILE A 35 -11.19 -51.21 -75.16
CA ILE A 35 -12.35 -50.71 -74.43
C ILE A 35 -12.21 -51.11 -72.97
N TRP A 36 -12.19 -50.12 -72.09
CA TRP A 36 -12.19 -50.31 -70.64
C TRP A 36 -13.61 -50.16 -70.11
N VAL A 37 -14.07 -51.17 -69.38
CA VAL A 37 -15.43 -51.25 -68.83
C VAL A 37 -15.34 -51.47 -67.33
N GLY A 38 -15.77 -50.46 -66.58
CA GLY A 38 -15.86 -50.50 -65.12
C GLY A 38 -17.26 -50.89 -64.66
N GLY A 39 -17.35 -51.64 -63.57
CA GLY A 39 -18.61 -51.87 -62.88
C GLY A 39 -18.40 -52.22 -61.41
N LEU A 40 -19.42 -52.85 -60.81
CA LEU A 40 -19.43 -53.17 -59.38
C LEU A 40 -18.42 -54.26 -58.97
N ASN A 41 -18.02 -55.11 -59.93
CA ASN A 41 -17.21 -56.31 -59.71
C ASN A 41 -15.86 -56.24 -60.44
N GLY A 42 -15.26 -55.06 -60.47
CA GLY A 42 -13.95 -54.81 -61.04
C GLY A 42 -13.98 -54.11 -62.39
N LEU A 43 -12.80 -54.10 -63.03
CA LEU A 43 -12.53 -53.47 -64.30
C LEU A 43 -12.23 -54.53 -65.36
N ARG A 44 -12.70 -54.31 -66.58
CA ARG A 44 -12.50 -55.21 -67.70
C ARG A 44 -11.93 -54.47 -68.89
N ARG A 45 -10.90 -55.04 -69.51
CA ARG A 45 -10.28 -54.54 -70.74
C ARG A 45 -10.57 -55.47 -71.90
N TYR A 46 -11.17 -54.94 -72.96
CA TYR A 46 -11.43 -55.63 -74.22
C TYR A 46 -10.47 -55.14 -75.29
N LEU A 47 -9.70 -56.04 -75.89
CA LEU A 47 -8.77 -55.67 -76.95
C LEU A 47 -9.51 -55.57 -78.30
N PRO A 48 -9.08 -54.67 -79.21
CA PRO A 48 -9.64 -54.57 -80.55
C PRO A 48 -9.54 -55.90 -81.30
N GLY A 49 -10.62 -56.35 -81.92
CA GLY A 49 -10.64 -57.57 -82.75
C GLY A 49 -10.61 -58.90 -81.99
N SER A 50 -10.42 -58.92 -80.66
CA SER A 50 -10.53 -60.13 -79.85
C SER A 50 -11.97 -60.33 -79.38
N GLY A 51 -12.70 -61.21 -80.06
CA GLY A 51 -14.16 -61.28 -79.96
C GLY A 51 -14.78 -61.87 -78.68
N THR A 52 -14.11 -62.15 -77.55
CA THR A 52 -14.85 -62.78 -76.42
C THR A 52 -14.27 -62.70 -75.00
N VAL A 53 -12.96 -62.62 -74.75
CA VAL A 53 -12.43 -62.74 -73.36
C VAL A 53 -11.77 -61.43 -72.88
N PRO A 54 -12.38 -60.70 -71.93
CA PRO A 54 -11.74 -59.54 -71.34
C PRO A 54 -10.57 -59.92 -70.42
N THR A 55 -9.56 -59.06 -70.35
CA THR A 55 -8.67 -59.04 -69.18
C THR A 55 -9.45 -58.48 -68.00
N VAL A 56 -9.53 -59.22 -66.90
CA VAL A 56 -10.23 -58.79 -65.67
C VAL A 56 -9.21 -58.27 -64.67
N TYR A 57 -9.55 -57.16 -64.02
CA TYR A 57 -8.81 -56.60 -62.91
C TYR A 57 -9.76 -56.48 -61.71
N THR A 58 -9.35 -57.05 -60.58
CA THR A 58 -9.98 -56.95 -59.26
C THR A 58 -8.93 -56.49 -58.24
N GLU A 59 -9.29 -56.42 -56.97
CA GLU A 59 -8.36 -56.14 -55.87
C GLU A 59 -7.18 -57.13 -55.86
N ASP A 60 -7.41 -58.40 -56.18
CA ASP A 60 -6.36 -59.43 -56.26
C ASP A 60 -5.35 -59.17 -57.40
N GLU A 61 -5.78 -58.47 -58.45
CA GLU A 61 -4.93 -58.04 -59.57
C GLU A 61 -4.40 -56.61 -59.42
N GLY A 62 -4.57 -55.98 -58.25
CA GLY A 62 -3.96 -54.69 -57.91
C GLY A 62 -4.87 -53.47 -58.10
N LEU A 63 -6.18 -53.65 -58.28
CA LEU A 63 -7.13 -52.53 -58.14
C LEU A 63 -7.21 -52.05 -56.68
N ALA A 64 -7.41 -50.75 -56.50
CA ALA A 64 -7.70 -50.14 -55.21
C ALA A 64 -9.02 -50.66 -54.61
N GLY A 65 -10.02 -50.91 -55.46
CA GLY A 65 -11.28 -51.48 -55.05
C GLY A 65 -12.10 -51.99 -56.23
N ASN A 66 -12.91 -53.03 -55.99
CA ASN A 66 -13.70 -53.68 -57.04
C ASN A 66 -14.86 -52.82 -57.59
N ASN A 67 -15.42 -51.93 -56.78
CA ASN A 67 -16.50 -51.07 -57.22
C ASN A 67 -15.95 -49.84 -57.94
N VAL A 68 -15.83 -49.93 -59.26
CA VAL A 68 -15.31 -48.89 -60.14
C VAL A 68 -16.35 -47.78 -60.30
N THR A 69 -15.93 -46.53 -60.13
CA THR A 69 -16.81 -45.34 -60.21
C THR A 69 -16.53 -44.49 -61.45
N SER A 70 -15.28 -44.50 -61.92
CA SER A 70 -14.79 -43.65 -63.00
C SER A 70 -13.54 -44.27 -63.60
N ILE A 71 -13.35 -44.05 -64.91
CA ILE A 71 -12.15 -44.44 -65.65
C ILE A 71 -11.75 -43.22 -66.45
N TYR A 72 -10.45 -42.94 -66.51
CA TYR A 72 -9.91 -41.82 -67.26
C TYR A 72 -8.58 -42.17 -67.89
N ARG A 73 -8.40 -41.82 -69.16
CA ARG A 73 -7.13 -41.96 -69.86
C ARG A 73 -6.41 -40.62 -69.89
N ASP A 74 -5.20 -40.57 -69.33
CA ASP A 74 -4.36 -39.38 -69.43
C ASP A 74 -3.68 -39.25 -70.80
N HIS A 75 -3.03 -38.11 -71.06
CA HIS A 75 -2.34 -37.84 -72.32
C HIS A 75 -1.16 -38.79 -72.61
N ASN A 76 -0.62 -39.46 -71.58
CA ASN A 76 0.46 -40.44 -71.73
C ASN A 76 -0.06 -41.85 -72.06
N GLY A 77 -1.38 -42.04 -72.08
CA GLY A 77 -2.03 -43.33 -72.32
C GLY A 77 -2.22 -44.18 -71.05
N THR A 78 -1.83 -43.68 -69.88
CA THR A 78 -2.06 -44.37 -68.60
C THR A 78 -3.55 -44.30 -68.24
N ILE A 79 -4.08 -45.43 -67.76
CA ILE A 79 -5.47 -45.52 -67.33
C ILE A 79 -5.55 -45.33 -65.83
N TRP A 80 -6.32 -44.33 -65.41
CA TRP A 80 -6.65 -44.02 -64.04
C TRP A 80 -8.04 -44.55 -63.73
N VAL A 81 -8.15 -45.30 -62.65
CA VAL A 81 -9.39 -45.98 -62.24
C VAL A 81 -9.75 -45.53 -60.86
N GLY A 82 -10.95 -44.98 -60.72
CA GLY A 82 -11.52 -44.60 -59.44
C GLY A 82 -12.35 -45.73 -58.86
N SER A 83 -12.21 -45.94 -57.55
CA SER A 83 -12.98 -46.93 -56.80
C SER A 83 -13.71 -46.25 -55.64
N THR A 84 -14.79 -46.87 -55.13
CA THR A 84 -15.49 -46.36 -53.94
C THR A 84 -14.66 -46.48 -52.65
N VAL A 85 -13.66 -47.36 -52.66
CA VAL A 85 -12.74 -47.60 -51.55
C VAL A 85 -11.29 -47.47 -52.04
N ASN A 86 -10.41 -47.01 -51.16
CA ASN A 86 -8.96 -46.89 -51.36
C ASN A 86 -8.52 -45.95 -52.50
N GLY A 87 -9.46 -45.22 -53.09
CA GLY A 87 -9.21 -44.10 -53.99
C GLY A 87 -8.97 -44.52 -55.42
N VAL A 88 -7.69 -44.63 -55.80
CA VAL A 88 -7.25 -44.58 -57.19
C VAL A 88 -6.31 -45.73 -57.53
N THR A 89 -6.50 -46.32 -58.70
CA THR A 89 -5.57 -47.27 -59.33
C THR A 89 -4.97 -46.63 -60.56
N ARG A 90 -3.67 -46.81 -60.76
CA ARG A 90 -2.97 -46.46 -61.99
C ARG A 90 -2.66 -47.74 -62.78
N ILE A 91 -2.97 -47.76 -64.07
CA ILE A 91 -2.69 -48.88 -64.95
C ILE A 91 -1.75 -48.42 -66.06
N ASP A 92 -0.52 -48.90 -66.01
CA ASP A 92 0.51 -48.64 -67.01
C ASP A 92 0.78 -49.92 -67.80
N ASN A 93 0.70 -49.87 -69.14
CA ASN A 93 0.94 -51.03 -70.01
C ASN A 93 0.17 -52.31 -69.60
N GLY A 94 -1.04 -52.15 -69.05
CA GLY A 94 -1.89 -53.25 -68.61
C GLY A 94 -1.56 -53.83 -67.23
N LYS A 95 -0.61 -53.28 -66.49
CA LYS A 95 -0.34 -53.63 -65.08
C LYS A 95 -1.04 -52.64 -64.16
N ALA A 96 -1.97 -53.12 -63.33
CA ALA A 96 -2.63 -52.31 -62.32
C ALA A 96 -1.74 -52.13 -61.09
N THR A 97 -1.74 -50.93 -60.52
CA THR A 97 -1.02 -50.57 -59.30
C THR A 97 -1.87 -49.61 -58.50
N TRP A 98 -2.26 -50.02 -57.29
CA TRP A 98 -2.93 -49.17 -56.34
C TRP A 98 -2.03 -47.99 -55.94
N VAL A 99 -2.60 -46.78 -55.94
CA VAL A 99 -1.91 -45.57 -55.51
C VAL A 99 -2.13 -45.36 -54.01
N GLU A 100 -1.11 -45.70 -53.22
CA GLU A 100 -1.16 -45.56 -51.76
C GLU A 100 -1.04 -44.09 -51.33
N LEU A 101 -2.17 -43.51 -50.92
CA LEU A 101 -2.26 -42.12 -50.44
C LEU A 101 -2.42 -42.02 -48.91
N GLY A 102 -2.22 -43.13 -48.19
CA GLY A 102 -2.34 -43.20 -46.73
C GLY A 102 -3.75 -43.00 -46.17
N ARG A 103 -4.77 -42.88 -47.03
CA ARG A 103 -6.17 -42.71 -46.65
C ARG A 103 -7.11 -43.37 -47.66
N SER A 104 -8.24 -43.85 -47.17
CA SER A 104 -9.31 -44.38 -48.03
C SER A 104 -10.29 -43.26 -48.39
N PHE A 105 -10.66 -43.18 -49.65
CA PHE A 105 -11.65 -42.25 -50.17
C PHE A 105 -12.30 -42.82 -51.42
N ALA A 106 -13.47 -42.30 -51.79
CA ALA A 106 -14.11 -42.61 -53.06
C ALA A 106 -13.67 -41.60 -54.11
N ALA A 107 -12.94 -42.05 -55.14
CA ALA A 107 -12.65 -41.23 -56.32
C ALA A 107 -13.88 -41.23 -57.22
N SER A 108 -14.35 -40.07 -57.69
CA SER A 108 -15.61 -39.94 -58.44
C SER A 108 -15.39 -39.56 -59.90
N CYS A 109 -14.32 -38.83 -60.20
CA CYS A 109 -14.01 -38.30 -61.52
C CYS A 109 -12.53 -37.88 -61.60
N PHE A 110 -12.03 -37.71 -62.82
CA PHE A 110 -10.64 -37.31 -63.08
C PHE A 110 -10.58 -36.25 -64.17
N ALA A 111 -9.50 -35.48 -64.18
CA ALA A 111 -9.09 -34.65 -65.29
C ALA A 111 -7.57 -34.46 -65.27
N GLN A 112 -6.95 -34.12 -66.40
CA GLN A 112 -5.53 -33.76 -66.46
C GLN A 112 -5.38 -32.29 -66.83
N ASP A 113 -4.59 -31.54 -66.06
CA ASP A 113 -4.29 -30.14 -66.39
C ASP A 113 -3.20 -30.02 -67.48
N LYS A 114 -2.91 -28.78 -67.89
CA LYS A 114 -1.92 -28.51 -68.95
C LYS A 114 -0.48 -28.83 -68.51
N GLU A 115 -0.23 -28.87 -67.22
CA GLU A 115 1.04 -29.27 -66.61
C GLU A 115 1.20 -30.79 -66.54
N GLY A 116 0.17 -31.56 -66.89
CA GLY A 116 0.20 -33.02 -66.90
C GLY A 116 -0.16 -33.66 -65.55
N ARG A 117 -0.57 -32.87 -64.55
CA ARG A 117 -1.01 -33.36 -63.23
C ARG A 117 -2.43 -33.89 -63.33
N VAL A 118 -2.70 -34.97 -62.61
CA VAL A 118 -4.01 -35.64 -62.58
C VAL A 118 -4.81 -35.14 -61.39
N TRP A 119 -5.92 -34.47 -61.68
CA TRP A 119 -6.88 -33.98 -60.72
C TRP A 119 -7.90 -35.07 -60.43
N VAL A 120 -8.03 -35.45 -59.16
CA VAL A 120 -8.95 -36.48 -58.69
C VAL A 120 -10.07 -35.81 -57.89
N GLY A 121 -11.29 -35.94 -58.38
CA GLY A 121 -12.48 -35.56 -57.64
C GLY A 121 -12.85 -36.65 -56.65
N THR A 122 -13.19 -36.27 -55.42
CA THR A 122 -13.58 -37.22 -54.37
C THR A 122 -14.99 -36.99 -53.86
N GLU A 123 -15.60 -38.04 -53.30
CA GLU A 123 -16.84 -37.90 -52.54
C GLU A 123 -16.55 -37.57 -51.07
N GLY A 124 -16.35 -36.27 -50.77
CA GLY A 124 -16.29 -35.75 -49.40
C GLY A 124 -14.91 -35.29 -48.93
N GLN A 125 -13.85 -35.51 -49.70
CA GLN A 125 -12.49 -35.06 -49.36
C GLN A 125 -11.97 -33.91 -50.24
N GLY A 126 -12.81 -33.38 -51.15
CA GLY A 126 -12.45 -32.31 -52.07
C GLY A 126 -11.71 -32.83 -53.31
N ILE A 127 -10.70 -32.07 -53.74
CA ILE A 127 -9.83 -32.39 -54.87
C ILE A 127 -8.48 -32.86 -54.36
N ILE A 128 -7.95 -33.92 -54.97
CA ILE A 128 -6.59 -34.40 -54.76
C ILE A 128 -5.85 -34.27 -56.09
N VAL A 129 -4.73 -33.56 -56.10
CA VAL A 129 -3.89 -33.43 -57.30
C VAL A 129 -2.72 -34.40 -57.18
N LEU A 130 -2.59 -35.25 -58.18
CA LEU A 130 -1.54 -36.25 -58.30
C LEU A 130 -0.51 -35.84 -59.34
N GLU A 131 0.76 -35.97 -58.98
CA GLU A 131 1.88 -35.85 -59.90
C GLU A 131 2.73 -37.12 -59.80
N ASN A 132 2.91 -37.83 -60.92
CA ASN A 132 3.61 -39.13 -60.97
C ASN A 132 3.08 -40.19 -59.97
N GLY A 133 1.78 -40.13 -59.64
CA GLY A 133 1.15 -41.04 -58.67
C GLY A 133 1.38 -40.67 -57.20
N LYS A 134 1.83 -39.46 -56.89
CA LYS A 134 1.92 -38.94 -55.52
C LYS A 134 1.02 -37.72 -55.35
N GLU A 135 0.39 -37.60 -54.18
CA GLU A 135 -0.37 -36.40 -53.80
C GLU A 135 0.59 -35.21 -53.62
N VAL A 136 0.36 -34.15 -54.41
CA VAL A 136 1.14 -32.90 -54.34
C VAL A 136 0.33 -31.74 -53.77
N GLN A 137 -0.98 -31.74 -54.00
CA GLN A 137 -1.88 -30.69 -53.53
C GLN A 137 -3.24 -31.27 -53.20
N ARG A 138 -3.93 -30.63 -52.25
CA ARG A 138 -5.31 -30.93 -51.89
C ARG A 138 -6.07 -29.62 -51.76
N PHE A 139 -7.30 -29.61 -52.27
CA PHE A 139 -8.19 -28.47 -52.14
C PHE A 139 -9.52 -28.93 -51.53
N THR A 140 -9.99 -28.18 -50.55
CA THR A 140 -11.24 -28.38 -49.82
C THR A 140 -12.03 -27.06 -49.78
N THR A 141 -13.11 -27.04 -49.03
CA THR A 141 -13.87 -25.83 -48.72
C THR A 141 -13.04 -24.75 -48.02
N GLU A 142 -11.96 -25.11 -47.32
CA GLU A 142 -11.06 -24.15 -46.68
C GLU A 142 -10.24 -23.36 -47.71
N GLU A 143 -9.86 -23.99 -48.81
CA GLU A 143 -9.11 -23.36 -49.91
C GLU A 143 -10.02 -22.67 -50.95
N GLY A 144 -11.35 -22.71 -50.76
CA GLY A 144 -12.32 -21.98 -51.59
C GLY A 144 -13.22 -22.84 -52.48
N LEU A 145 -13.21 -24.18 -52.35
CA LEU A 145 -14.22 -25.01 -53.01
C LEU A 145 -15.62 -24.76 -52.44
N LEU A 146 -16.65 -24.85 -53.28
CA LEU A 146 -18.05 -24.75 -52.84
C LEU A 146 -18.48 -25.95 -52.00
N SER A 147 -17.92 -27.13 -52.29
CA SER A 147 -18.22 -28.39 -51.60
C SER A 147 -17.06 -29.37 -51.74
N ASN A 148 -16.88 -30.24 -50.74
CA ASN A 148 -15.91 -31.33 -50.78
C ASN A 148 -16.44 -32.56 -51.56
N THR A 149 -17.68 -32.53 -52.03
CA THR A 149 -18.27 -33.57 -52.88
C THR A 149 -18.16 -33.16 -54.34
N ILE A 150 -17.17 -33.73 -55.02
CA ILE A 150 -16.88 -33.45 -56.43
C ILE A 150 -17.62 -34.46 -57.30
N LYS A 151 -18.34 -33.97 -58.31
CA LYS A 151 -19.19 -34.78 -59.19
C LYS A 151 -18.66 -34.86 -60.62
N ALA A 152 -17.99 -33.83 -61.10
CA ALA A 152 -17.39 -33.84 -62.43
C ALA A 152 -16.17 -32.92 -62.47
N LEU A 153 -15.21 -33.26 -63.34
CA LEU A 153 -14.04 -32.45 -63.62
C LEU A 153 -13.86 -32.32 -65.12
N GLY A 154 -13.40 -31.17 -65.58
CA GLY A 154 -12.96 -31.03 -66.95
C GLY A 154 -12.12 -29.78 -67.16
N VAL A 155 -11.37 -29.77 -68.25
CA VAL A 155 -10.43 -28.69 -68.57
C VAL A 155 -10.89 -27.96 -69.82
N ASP A 156 -10.92 -26.64 -69.75
CA ASP A 156 -11.28 -25.80 -70.90
C ASP A 156 -10.09 -25.56 -71.85
N GLY A 157 -10.35 -25.00 -73.03
CA GLY A 157 -9.29 -24.73 -74.03
C GLY A 157 -8.22 -23.75 -73.54
N SER A 158 -8.56 -22.90 -72.57
CA SER A 158 -7.61 -21.96 -71.93
C SER A 158 -6.70 -22.66 -70.90
N GLY A 159 -7.06 -23.85 -70.43
CA GLY A 159 -6.33 -24.65 -69.44
C GLY A 159 -6.85 -24.52 -68.02
N HIS A 160 -7.99 -23.86 -67.82
CA HIS A 160 -8.62 -23.80 -66.50
C HIS A 160 -9.27 -25.14 -66.17
N VAL A 161 -9.14 -25.56 -64.91
CA VAL A 161 -9.82 -26.76 -64.42
C VAL A 161 -11.18 -26.36 -63.85
N TRP A 162 -12.24 -26.87 -64.45
CA TRP A 162 -13.61 -26.68 -64.00
C TRP A 162 -14.06 -27.87 -63.15
N ILE A 163 -14.64 -27.54 -62.00
CA ILE A 163 -14.95 -28.47 -60.92
C ILE A 163 -16.44 -28.38 -60.64
N GLY A 164 -17.16 -29.45 -60.99
CA GLY A 164 -18.58 -29.60 -60.73
C GLY A 164 -18.83 -30.19 -59.35
N THR A 165 -19.63 -29.49 -58.55
CA THR A 165 -20.01 -29.92 -57.18
C THR A 165 -21.53 -30.04 -57.03
N ASN A 166 -21.97 -30.50 -55.86
CA ASN A 166 -23.39 -30.47 -55.50
C ASN A 166 -23.92 -29.08 -55.07
N LYS A 167 -23.08 -28.03 -55.09
CA LYS A 167 -23.46 -26.65 -54.73
C LYS A 167 -23.17 -25.61 -55.82
N GLY A 168 -22.64 -26.03 -56.96
CA GLY A 168 -22.28 -25.14 -58.07
C GLY A 168 -21.00 -25.58 -58.77
N LEU A 169 -20.38 -24.66 -59.50
CA LEU A 169 -19.10 -24.86 -60.18
C LEU A 169 -17.98 -24.07 -59.50
N ASN A 170 -16.79 -24.63 -59.42
CA ASN A 170 -15.55 -23.89 -59.18
C ASN A 170 -14.70 -23.89 -60.46
N LYS A 171 -14.03 -22.78 -60.77
CA LYS A 171 -13.01 -22.66 -61.82
C LYS A 171 -11.67 -22.41 -61.17
N TRP A 172 -10.72 -23.34 -61.32
CA TRP A 172 -9.32 -23.14 -60.99
C TRP A 172 -8.64 -22.40 -62.14
N ARG A 173 -8.02 -21.25 -61.85
CA ARG A 173 -7.36 -20.47 -62.89
C ARG A 173 -5.93 -20.96 -63.14
N HIS A 174 -5.58 -21.20 -64.40
CA HIS A 174 -4.23 -21.54 -64.82
C HIS A 174 -3.42 -20.24 -64.89
N LYS A 175 -2.26 -20.19 -64.22
CA LYS A 175 -1.38 -19.01 -64.01
C LYS A 175 -1.85 -17.94 -63.00
N LYS A 176 -3.08 -18.00 -62.49
CA LYS A 176 -3.54 -17.18 -61.35
C LYS A 176 -4.01 -18.14 -60.27
N ASP A 177 -3.31 -18.23 -59.15
CA ASP A 177 -3.74 -19.12 -58.07
C ASP A 177 -5.12 -18.72 -57.53
N GLY A 178 -5.95 -19.73 -57.22
CA GLY A 178 -7.25 -19.56 -56.58
C GLY A 178 -8.45 -20.02 -57.40
N PHE A 179 -9.56 -20.26 -56.69
CA PHE A 179 -10.84 -20.66 -57.26
C PHE A 179 -11.78 -19.48 -57.49
N ILE A 180 -12.48 -19.49 -58.62
CA ILE A 180 -13.68 -18.68 -58.82
C ILE A 180 -14.89 -19.58 -58.64
N ALA A 181 -15.78 -19.22 -57.72
CA ALA A 181 -17.04 -19.91 -57.51
C ALA A 181 -18.15 -19.36 -58.42
N PHE A 182 -18.92 -20.25 -59.01
CA PHE A 182 -20.13 -19.95 -59.78
C PHE A 182 -21.32 -20.63 -59.09
N THR A 183 -22.12 -19.80 -58.43
CA THR A 183 -23.36 -20.18 -57.76
C THR A 183 -24.57 -19.67 -58.54
N GLU A 184 -25.78 -19.97 -58.06
CA GLU A 184 -27.03 -19.41 -58.62
C GLU A 184 -26.98 -17.88 -58.76
N ARG A 185 -26.39 -17.19 -57.77
CA ARG A 185 -26.24 -15.72 -57.79
C ARG A 185 -25.29 -15.23 -58.88
N ALA A 186 -24.29 -16.03 -59.23
CA ALA A 186 -23.35 -15.76 -60.31
C ALA A 186 -23.89 -16.18 -61.69
N GLY A 187 -25.16 -16.59 -61.78
CA GLY A 187 -25.81 -17.01 -63.02
C GLY A 187 -25.74 -18.52 -63.30
N PHE A 188 -25.20 -19.32 -62.39
CA PHE A 188 -25.20 -20.79 -62.51
C PHE A 188 -26.48 -21.39 -61.93
N THR A 189 -27.52 -21.52 -62.76
CA THR A 189 -28.85 -22.02 -62.36
C THR A 189 -28.91 -23.52 -62.10
N GLY A 190 -27.86 -24.27 -62.46
CA GLY A 190 -27.80 -25.72 -62.36
C GLY A 190 -27.29 -26.25 -61.02
N ILE A 191 -27.64 -25.61 -59.89
CA ILE A 191 -27.22 -25.82 -58.48
C ILE A 191 -26.40 -27.11 -58.19
N GLU A 192 -26.85 -28.29 -58.62
CA GLU A 192 -26.12 -29.56 -58.51
C GLU A 192 -25.70 -30.13 -59.88
N VAL A 193 -24.41 -30.42 -60.04
CA VAL A 193 -23.83 -31.12 -61.19
C VAL A 193 -24.03 -32.63 -61.09
N LYS A 194 -24.40 -33.28 -62.20
CA LYS A 194 -24.53 -34.73 -62.27
C LYS A 194 -23.17 -35.42 -62.41
N PRO A 195 -22.98 -36.61 -61.80
CA PRO A 195 -21.72 -37.35 -61.86
C PRO A 195 -21.24 -37.56 -63.31
N ASN A 196 -19.98 -37.23 -63.61
CA ASN A 196 -19.34 -37.39 -64.92
C ASN A 196 -20.08 -36.75 -66.11
N ALA A 197 -21.06 -35.87 -65.85
CA ALA A 197 -21.80 -35.19 -66.89
C ALA A 197 -21.05 -33.93 -67.36
N VAL A 198 -19.94 -34.15 -68.06
CA VAL A 198 -19.05 -33.09 -68.53
C VAL A 198 -18.59 -33.36 -69.96
N CYS A 199 -18.56 -32.34 -70.80
CA CYS A 199 -18.12 -32.45 -72.19
C CYS A 199 -17.40 -31.18 -72.64
N THR A 200 -16.13 -31.30 -73.04
CA THR A 200 -15.38 -30.20 -73.65
C THR A 200 -15.77 -30.05 -75.11
N LEU A 201 -16.05 -28.80 -75.52
CA LEU A 201 -16.47 -28.43 -76.86
C LEU A 201 -15.26 -28.07 -77.73
N GLU A 202 -15.40 -28.20 -79.05
CA GLU A 202 -14.36 -27.83 -80.03
C GLU A 202 -13.93 -26.36 -79.94
N ASN A 203 -14.83 -25.47 -79.51
CA ASN A 203 -14.55 -24.04 -79.33
C ASN A 203 -13.90 -23.69 -77.98
N GLY A 204 -13.35 -24.70 -77.29
CA GLY A 204 -12.65 -24.53 -76.01
C GLY A 204 -13.56 -24.32 -74.79
N GLY A 205 -14.88 -24.31 -74.96
CA GLY A 205 -15.81 -24.28 -73.83
C GLY A 205 -16.12 -25.65 -73.25
N ILE A 206 -16.88 -25.68 -72.14
CA ILE A 206 -17.26 -26.91 -71.46
C ILE A 206 -18.75 -26.91 -71.12
N LEU A 207 -19.41 -28.05 -71.31
CA LEU A 207 -20.79 -28.31 -70.93
C LEU A 207 -20.82 -29.16 -69.66
N PHE A 208 -21.58 -28.71 -68.66
CA PHE A 208 -21.92 -29.48 -67.48
C PHE A 208 -23.39 -29.89 -67.52
N GLY A 209 -23.66 -31.18 -67.33
CA GLY A 209 -24.99 -31.69 -67.04
C GLY A 209 -25.34 -31.43 -65.58
N THR A 210 -26.48 -30.82 -65.35
CA THR A 210 -26.97 -30.40 -64.04
C THR A 210 -28.36 -30.97 -63.80
N VAL A 211 -28.87 -30.86 -62.58
CA VAL A 211 -30.28 -31.20 -62.26
C VAL A 211 -31.30 -30.42 -63.12
N ASN A 212 -30.94 -29.24 -63.62
CA ASN A 212 -31.82 -28.35 -64.38
C ASN A 212 -31.52 -28.37 -65.91
N GLY A 213 -30.77 -29.36 -66.39
CA GLY A 213 -30.37 -29.47 -67.81
C GLY A 213 -28.87 -29.23 -68.01
N ALA A 214 -28.46 -28.84 -69.22
CA ALA A 214 -27.05 -28.60 -69.55
C ALA A 214 -26.69 -27.12 -69.44
N THR A 215 -25.58 -26.81 -68.76
CA THR A 215 -25.03 -25.44 -68.64
C THR A 215 -23.68 -25.37 -69.32
N ARG A 216 -23.49 -24.38 -70.20
CA ARG A 216 -22.20 -24.12 -70.87
C ARG A 216 -21.41 -23.07 -70.12
N VAL A 217 -20.14 -23.33 -69.86
CA VAL A 217 -19.18 -22.40 -69.22
C VAL A 217 -17.83 -22.45 -69.92
N GLY A 218 -16.97 -21.46 -69.72
CA GLY A 218 -15.67 -21.36 -70.38
C GLY A 218 -15.82 -21.02 -71.87
N SER A 219 -15.24 -19.92 -72.32
CA SER A 219 -15.11 -19.63 -73.75
C SER A 219 -13.81 -18.89 -74.00
N GLU A 220 -13.23 -19.03 -75.20
CA GLU A 220 -12.01 -18.29 -75.58
C GLU A 220 -12.17 -16.76 -75.53
N GLN A 221 -13.42 -16.26 -75.51
CA GLN A 221 -13.73 -14.82 -75.43
C GLN A 221 -14.08 -14.34 -74.02
N GLU A 222 -13.92 -15.17 -72.97
CA GLU A 222 -13.99 -14.67 -71.59
C GLU A 222 -12.84 -13.69 -71.34
N THR A 223 -13.04 -12.42 -71.66
CA THR A 223 -12.19 -11.36 -71.14
C THR A 223 -12.46 -11.28 -69.64
N ASP A 224 -11.42 -11.54 -68.83
CA ASP A 224 -11.36 -11.19 -67.41
C ASP A 224 -11.49 -9.65 -67.28
N ARG A 225 -12.66 -9.08 -67.56
CA ARG A 225 -13.02 -7.74 -67.14
C ARG A 225 -13.43 -7.84 -65.68
N SER A 226 -12.43 -8.01 -64.83
CA SER A 226 -12.58 -7.79 -63.41
C SER A 226 -12.45 -6.30 -63.15
N VAL A 227 -13.45 -5.71 -62.52
CA VAL A 227 -13.36 -4.35 -61.97
C VAL A 227 -13.18 -4.56 -60.48
N PRO A 228 -12.04 -4.17 -59.89
CA PRO A 228 -11.83 -4.32 -58.46
C PRO A 228 -13.02 -3.75 -57.69
N PRO A 229 -13.50 -4.46 -56.66
CA PRO A 229 -14.68 -4.05 -55.92
C PRO A 229 -14.46 -2.67 -55.29
N LEU A 230 -15.39 -1.73 -55.48
CA LEU A 230 -15.28 -0.42 -54.86
C LEU A 230 -15.66 -0.51 -53.38
N VAL A 231 -14.66 -0.36 -52.50
CA VAL A 231 -14.84 -0.32 -51.05
C VAL A 231 -15.01 1.12 -50.56
N THR A 232 -15.94 1.36 -49.64
CA THR A 232 -16.14 2.65 -49.00
C THR A 232 -16.38 2.48 -47.52
N ILE A 233 -15.92 3.46 -46.75
CA ILE A 233 -16.31 3.60 -45.34
C ILE A 233 -17.66 4.31 -45.34
N ARG A 234 -18.68 3.66 -44.79
CA ARG A 234 -20.08 4.11 -44.82
C ARG A 234 -20.43 4.98 -43.62
N GLY A 235 -19.80 4.70 -42.49
CA GLY A 235 -20.05 5.41 -41.25
C GLY A 235 -19.12 4.95 -40.15
N TRP A 236 -19.24 5.58 -39.01
CA TRP A 236 -18.54 5.18 -37.81
C TRP A 236 -19.35 5.57 -36.57
N LYS A 237 -19.14 4.83 -35.49
CA LYS A 237 -19.73 5.08 -34.18
C LYS A 237 -18.63 5.34 -33.19
N VAL A 238 -18.79 6.38 -32.39
CA VAL A 238 -17.87 6.75 -31.31
C VAL A 238 -18.65 6.62 -30.01
N ASN A 239 -18.19 5.76 -29.10
CA ASN A 239 -18.89 5.42 -27.85
C ASN A 239 -20.38 5.06 -28.08
N MET A 240 -20.65 4.24 -29.10
CA MET A 240 -22.00 3.80 -29.53
C MET A 240 -22.88 4.87 -30.20
N GLU A 241 -22.42 6.11 -30.35
CA GLU A 241 -23.15 7.18 -31.04
C GLU A 241 -22.68 7.33 -32.50
N ASP A 242 -23.63 7.41 -33.44
CA ASP A 242 -23.35 7.65 -34.85
C ASP A 242 -22.85 9.09 -35.09
N ARG A 243 -21.73 9.23 -35.83
CA ARG A 243 -21.14 10.52 -36.19
C ARG A 243 -20.93 10.66 -37.70
N PRO A 244 -21.00 11.88 -38.26
CA PRO A 244 -20.63 12.11 -39.65
C PRO A 244 -19.14 11.83 -39.87
N LEU A 245 -18.79 11.32 -41.05
CA LEU A 245 -17.41 11.14 -41.49
C LEU A 245 -16.89 12.49 -42.01
N VAL A 246 -16.04 13.14 -41.22
CA VAL A 246 -15.41 14.41 -41.59
C VAL A 246 -13.90 14.20 -41.65
N LYS A 247 -13.20 14.87 -42.56
CA LYS A 247 -11.73 14.76 -42.63
C LYS A 247 -11.09 15.46 -41.42
N GLY A 248 -10.13 14.78 -40.78
CA GLY A 248 -9.36 15.36 -39.68
C GLY A 248 -10.12 15.46 -38.36
N VAL A 249 -11.02 14.51 -38.05
CA VAL A 249 -11.72 14.50 -36.76
C VAL A 249 -10.74 14.19 -35.63
N SER A 250 -10.83 15.01 -34.59
CA SER A 250 -10.16 14.78 -33.31
C SER A 250 -11.18 14.32 -32.28
N LEU A 251 -10.95 13.16 -31.68
CA LEU A 251 -11.73 12.57 -30.61
C LEU A 251 -11.16 13.01 -29.26
N ASP A 252 -12.05 13.24 -28.28
CA ASP A 252 -11.63 13.51 -26.91
C ASP A 252 -11.06 12.24 -26.24
N HIS A 253 -10.28 12.41 -25.18
CA HIS A 253 -9.69 11.32 -24.42
C HIS A 253 -10.71 10.37 -23.76
N THR A 254 -12.00 10.73 -23.73
CA THR A 254 -13.12 9.90 -23.25
C THR A 254 -13.76 9.06 -24.37
N GLU A 255 -13.48 9.40 -25.63
CA GLU A 255 -14.05 8.84 -26.84
C GLU A 255 -13.16 7.72 -27.40
N ARG A 256 -13.01 6.64 -26.63
CA ARG A 256 -12.03 5.58 -26.91
C ARG A 256 -12.59 4.37 -27.64
N SER A 257 -13.91 4.20 -27.66
CA SER A 257 -14.57 3.10 -28.37
C SER A 257 -14.98 3.57 -29.76
N VAL A 258 -14.34 3.04 -30.79
CA VAL A 258 -14.61 3.39 -32.19
C VAL A 258 -15.03 2.14 -32.95
N ARG A 259 -16.17 2.22 -33.65
CA ARG A 259 -16.60 1.22 -34.62
C ARG A 259 -16.64 1.84 -36.00
N ILE A 260 -15.97 1.23 -36.96
CA ILE A 260 -15.91 1.71 -38.33
C ILE A 260 -16.72 0.76 -39.19
N ILE A 261 -17.74 1.30 -39.86
CA ILE A 261 -18.66 0.57 -40.71
C ILE A 261 -18.22 0.81 -42.15
N TYR A 262 -17.86 -0.26 -42.84
CA TYR A 262 -17.40 -0.23 -44.22
C TYR A 262 -18.23 -1.19 -45.07
N GLY A 263 -18.13 -1.06 -46.38
CA GLY A 263 -18.78 -1.99 -47.28
C GLY A 263 -18.34 -1.76 -48.70
N SER A 264 -18.48 -2.80 -49.50
CA SER A 264 -18.17 -2.76 -50.92
C SER A 264 -19.43 -2.87 -51.77
N VAL A 265 -19.37 -2.31 -52.97
CA VAL A 265 -20.37 -2.52 -54.02
C VAL A 265 -19.84 -3.56 -54.99
N ALA A 266 -20.23 -4.82 -54.80
CA ALA A 266 -20.04 -5.90 -55.76
C ALA A 266 -21.40 -6.34 -56.30
N LEU A 267 -21.75 -5.88 -57.51
CA LEU A 267 -23.07 -6.13 -58.11
C LEU A 267 -23.29 -7.59 -58.52
N SER A 268 -22.21 -8.32 -58.85
CA SER A 268 -22.30 -9.70 -59.34
C SER A 268 -22.54 -10.73 -58.24
N ASP A 269 -21.88 -10.59 -57.09
CA ASP A 269 -22.06 -11.49 -55.94
C ASP A 269 -21.67 -10.78 -54.63
N PRO A 270 -22.65 -10.12 -53.96
CA PRO A 270 -22.39 -9.43 -52.70
C PRO A 270 -21.90 -10.34 -51.57
N ALA A 271 -22.22 -11.64 -51.59
CA ALA A 271 -21.86 -12.57 -50.51
C ALA A 271 -20.45 -13.18 -50.67
N ALA A 272 -19.90 -13.12 -51.88
CA ALA A 272 -18.52 -13.52 -52.15
C ALA A 272 -17.49 -12.47 -51.72
N VAL A 273 -17.92 -11.24 -51.40
CA VAL A 273 -17.00 -10.19 -50.97
C VAL A 273 -16.31 -10.57 -49.67
N ARG A 274 -15.01 -10.34 -49.63
CA ARG A 274 -14.16 -10.49 -48.45
C ARG A 274 -13.46 -9.17 -48.16
N TYR A 275 -13.17 -8.90 -46.90
CA TYR A 275 -12.53 -7.68 -46.46
C TYR A 275 -11.24 -7.98 -45.70
N GLN A 276 -10.29 -7.06 -45.80
CA GLN A 276 -9.17 -6.94 -44.88
C GLN A 276 -9.08 -5.48 -44.46
N TYR A 277 -8.76 -5.25 -43.19
CA TYR A 277 -8.55 -3.92 -42.66
C TYR A 277 -7.33 -3.88 -41.74
N VAL A 278 -6.79 -2.68 -41.55
CA VAL A 278 -5.71 -2.40 -40.61
C VAL A 278 -5.93 -1.00 -40.04
N LEU A 279 -5.61 -0.81 -38.76
CA LEU A 279 -5.54 0.50 -38.13
C LEU A 279 -4.08 0.91 -37.93
N GLU A 280 -3.53 1.64 -38.88
CA GLU A 280 -2.17 2.18 -38.76
C GLU A 280 -2.11 3.13 -37.56
N GLY A 281 -1.06 2.98 -36.75
CA GLY A 281 -0.91 3.63 -35.44
C GLY A 281 -1.28 2.72 -34.26
N LEU A 282 -1.96 1.61 -34.51
CA LEU A 282 -2.19 0.53 -33.54
C LEU A 282 -1.62 -0.81 -34.00
N GLU A 283 -1.75 -1.12 -35.29
CA GLU A 283 -1.43 -2.41 -35.90
C GLU A 283 -0.36 -2.24 -37.00
N GLU A 284 0.53 -3.24 -37.15
CA GLU A 284 1.56 -3.27 -38.21
C GLU A 284 1.16 -4.15 -39.40
N GLU A 285 0.31 -5.17 -39.18
CA GLU A 285 -0.14 -6.13 -40.20
C GLU A 285 -1.65 -6.04 -40.46
N TRP A 286 -2.08 -6.50 -41.64
CA TRP A 286 -3.50 -6.59 -41.99
C TRP A 286 -4.20 -7.67 -41.17
N GLN A 287 -5.42 -7.38 -40.70
CA GLN A 287 -6.26 -8.38 -40.05
C GLN A 287 -6.59 -9.56 -41.00
N PRO A 288 -6.89 -10.75 -40.45
CA PRO A 288 -7.33 -11.90 -41.24
C PRO A 288 -8.53 -11.57 -42.13
N ILE A 289 -8.64 -12.28 -43.25
CA ILE A 289 -9.73 -12.10 -44.20
C ILE A 289 -11.07 -12.37 -43.50
N THR A 290 -11.99 -11.39 -43.57
CA THR A 290 -13.30 -11.47 -42.91
C THR A 290 -14.44 -11.20 -43.89
N THR A 291 -15.64 -11.64 -43.52
CA THR A 291 -16.91 -11.30 -44.20
C THR A 291 -17.65 -10.14 -43.50
N THR A 292 -17.18 -9.73 -42.32
CA THR A 292 -17.80 -8.66 -41.53
C THR A 292 -17.58 -7.30 -42.18
N THR A 293 -18.55 -6.41 -42.02
CA THR A 293 -18.56 -5.02 -42.53
C THR A 293 -18.34 -3.99 -41.43
N GLU A 294 -17.87 -4.43 -40.26
CA GLU A 294 -17.62 -3.60 -39.09
C GLU A 294 -16.28 -3.99 -38.47
N ALA A 295 -15.46 -3.00 -38.12
CA ALA A 295 -14.27 -3.15 -37.29
C ALA A 295 -14.51 -2.41 -35.96
N HIS A 296 -14.19 -3.07 -34.84
CA HIS A 296 -14.46 -2.54 -33.49
C HIS A 296 -13.19 -2.42 -32.67
N TYR A 297 -12.89 -1.19 -32.26
CA TYR A 297 -11.76 -0.84 -31.40
C TYR A 297 -12.29 -0.29 -30.07
N PRO A 298 -12.34 -1.09 -28.99
CA PRO A 298 -13.03 -0.70 -27.76
C PRO A 298 -12.27 0.32 -26.91
N ALA A 299 -10.93 0.39 -27.02
CA ALA A 299 -10.10 1.21 -26.14
C ALA A 299 -8.85 1.73 -26.88
N LEU A 300 -9.04 2.71 -27.76
CA LEU A 300 -7.93 3.34 -28.47
C LEU A 300 -7.11 4.25 -27.53
N PRO A 301 -5.76 4.11 -27.51
CA PRO A 301 -4.89 5.06 -26.83
C PRO A 301 -4.88 6.41 -27.55
N ALA A 302 -4.32 7.43 -26.90
CA ALA A 302 -4.11 8.74 -27.54
C ALA A 302 -3.06 8.61 -28.65
N GLY A 303 -3.35 9.13 -29.83
CA GLY A 303 -2.54 8.96 -31.03
C GLY A 303 -3.28 9.33 -32.30
N SER A 304 -2.55 9.38 -33.41
CA SER A 304 -3.13 9.57 -34.75
C SER A 304 -3.24 8.22 -35.44
N TYR A 305 -4.40 7.94 -36.03
CA TYR A 305 -4.71 6.66 -36.66
C TYR A 305 -5.18 6.85 -38.10
N ILE A 306 -4.84 5.88 -38.94
CA ILE A 306 -5.35 5.75 -40.31
C ILE A 306 -5.96 4.37 -40.44
N PHE A 307 -7.29 4.31 -40.52
CA PHE A 307 -8.00 3.09 -40.81
C PHE A 307 -7.96 2.84 -42.31
N LYS A 308 -7.47 1.68 -42.73
CA LYS A 308 -7.44 1.25 -44.14
C LYS A 308 -8.26 -0.01 -44.29
N VAL A 309 -9.10 -0.06 -45.33
CA VAL A 309 -9.88 -1.26 -45.67
C VAL A 309 -9.83 -1.51 -47.18
N LYS A 310 -9.58 -2.75 -47.56
CA LYS A 310 -9.67 -3.24 -48.94
C LYS A 310 -10.70 -4.36 -49.01
N ALA A 311 -11.36 -4.47 -50.15
CA ALA A 311 -12.28 -5.56 -50.42
C ALA A 311 -11.71 -6.44 -51.53
N MET A 312 -12.07 -7.71 -51.51
CA MET A 312 -11.79 -8.69 -52.55
C MET A 312 -13.11 -9.27 -53.01
N ASP A 313 -13.33 -9.36 -54.30
CA ASP A 313 -14.52 -9.98 -54.87
C ASP A 313 -14.27 -11.47 -55.19
N ARG A 314 -15.21 -12.12 -55.89
CA ARG A 314 -15.08 -13.53 -56.29
C ARG A 314 -13.90 -13.80 -57.24
N THR A 315 -13.32 -12.77 -57.86
CA THR A 315 -12.20 -12.91 -58.80
C THR A 315 -10.85 -12.93 -58.09
N GLY A 316 -10.82 -12.63 -56.78
CA GLY A 316 -9.59 -12.58 -55.99
C GLY A 316 -8.81 -11.27 -56.14
N GLU A 317 -9.36 -10.27 -56.85
CA GLU A 317 -8.72 -8.97 -56.98
C GLU A 317 -9.08 -8.07 -55.80
N TRP A 318 -8.05 -7.57 -55.13
CA TRP A 318 -8.19 -6.60 -54.05
C TRP A 318 -8.42 -5.19 -54.61
N THR A 319 -9.21 -4.40 -53.91
CA THR A 319 -9.30 -2.96 -54.16
C THR A 319 -7.94 -2.31 -53.96
N ASP A 320 -7.49 -1.55 -54.95
CA ASP A 320 -6.27 -0.73 -54.91
C ASP A 320 -6.56 0.65 -55.54
N PRO A 321 -6.39 1.78 -54.82
CA PRO A 321 -5.98 1.89 -53.41
C PRO A 321 -7.08 1.47 -52.42
N PRO A 322 -6.73 1.10 -51.17
CA PRO A 322 -7.70 0.85 -50.10
C PRO A 322 -8.50 2.12 -49.77
N ALA A 323 -9.70 1.96 -49.20
CA ALA A 323 -10.42 3.08 -48.61
C ALA A 323 -9.79 3.44 -47.27
N GLU A 324 -9.47 4.72 -47.09
CA GLU A 324 -8.76 5.21 -45.91
C GLU A 324 -9.59 6.26 -45.14
N TYR A 325 -9.47 6.25 -43.82
CA TYR A 325 -10.04 7.29 -42.95
C TYR A 325 -9.10 7.60 -41.78
N SER A 326 -8.71 8.87 -41.70
CA SER A 326 -7.78 9.37 -40.67
C SER A 326 -8.53 10.08 -39.54
N PHE A 327 -8.20 9.75 -38.29
CA PHE A 327 -8.71 10.42 -37.09
C PHE A 327 -7.63 10.46 -35.99
N THR A 328 -7.76 11.36 -35.02
CA THR A 328 -6.80 11.47 -33.91
C THR A 328 -7.53 11.38 -32.58
N VAL A 329 -7.03 10.60 -31.63
CA VAL A 329 -7.51 10.58 -30.25
C VAL A 329 -6.62 11.48 -29.42
N LEU A 330 -7.17 12.58 -28.90
CA LEU A 330 -6.42 13.56 -28.11
C LEU A 330 -6.08 12.98 -26.73
N PRO A 331 -4.87 13.26 -26.20
CA PRO A 331 -4.55 12.93 -24.82
C PRO A 331 -5.41 13.77 -23.86
N PRO A 332 -5.67 13.29 -22.63
CA PRO A 332 -6.37 14.08 -21.62
C PRO A 332 -5.69 15.43 -21.39
N TRP A 333 -6.47 16.47 -21.13
CA TRP A 333 -5.96 17.83 -20.91
C TRP A 333 -4.92 17.90 -19.77
N TYR A 334 -5.07 17.07 -18.72
CA TYR A 334 -4.12 16.98 -17.60
C TYR A 334 -2.78 16.30 -17.94
N ARG A 335 -2.63 15.73 -19.15
CA ARG A 335 -1.36 15.23 -19.68
C ARG A 335 -0.71 16.20 -20.67
N SER A 336 -1.28 17.39 -20.85
CA SER A 336 -0.70 18.42 -21.71
C SER A 336 0.47 19.15 -21.02
N TRP A 337 1.47 19.57 -21.80
CA TRP A 337 2.63 20.31 -21.29
C TRP A 337 2.22 21.60 -20.53
N TRP A 338 1.21 22.32 -21.03
CA TRP A 338 0.73 23.55 -20.40
C TRP A 338 0.11 23.29 -19.03
N PHE A 339 -0.54 22.13 -18.82
CA PHE A 339 -1.08 21.75 -17.51
C PHE A 339 0.04 21.48 -16.51
N TYR A 340 1.11 20.80 -16.93
CA TYR A 340 2.31 20.63 -16.10
C TYR A 340 2.96 21.97 -15.77
N THR A 341 3.03 22.91 -16.73
CA THR A 341 3.54 24.26 -16.45
C THR A 341 2.64 25.04 -15.49
N ALA A 342 1.31 24.93 -15.62
CA ALA A 342 0.36 25.58 -14.72
C ALA A 342 0.40 24.98 -13.31
N LEU A 343 0.56 23.65 -13.19
CA LEU A 343 0.73 22.96 -11.92
C LEU A 343 2.05 23.33 -11.24
N ALA A 344 3.15 23.39 -11.99
CA ALA A 344 4.44 23.85 -11.48
C ALA A 344 4.38 25.32 -11.04
N LEU A 345 3.67 26.16 -11.80
CA LEU A 345 3.45 27.56 -11.44
C LEU A 345 2.55 27.70 -10.22
N PHE A 346 1.51 26.88 -10.08
CA PHE A 346 0.67 26.82 -8.89
C PHE A 346 1.45 26.36 -7.65
N ILE A 347 2.30 25.34 -7.78
CA ILE A 347 3.22 24.90 -6.71
C ILE A 347 4.22 26.03 -6.40
N GLY A 348 4.77 26.69 -7.41
CA GLY A 348 5.66 27.83 -7.24
C GLY A 348 4.99 29.01 -6.54
N VAL A 349 3.76 29.35 -6.90
CA VAL A 349 2.96 30.42 -6.29
C VAL A 349 2.51 30.03 -4.89
N THR A 350 2.12 28.78 -4.63
CA THR A 350 1.77 28.33 -3.28
C THR A 350 2.98 28.25 -2.37
N LEU A 351 4.13 27.79 -2.87
CA LEU A 351 5.40 27.82 -2.15
C LEU A 351 5.87 29.25 -1.91
N PHE A 352 5.80 30.13 -2.92
CA PHE A 352 6.14 31.54 -2.80
C PHE A 352 5.17 32.27 -1.86
N SER A 353 3.88 32.00 -1.94
CA SER A 353 2.85 32.52 -1.04
C SER A 353 3.09 32.01 0.38
N TYR A 354 3.40 30.72 0.56
CA TYR A 354 3.77 30.15 1.85
C TYR A 354 5.05 30.80 2.39
N ILE A 355 6.09 30.98 1.58
CA ILE A 355 7.31 31.68 1.97
C ILE A 355 7.03 33.14 2.30
N LYS A 356 6.20 33.84 1.52
CA LYS A 356 5.82 35.24 1.76
C LYS A 356 4.91 35.40 2.97
N VAL A 357 3.99 34.47 3.20
CA VAL A 357 3.14 34.41 4.40
C VAL A 357 4.00 34.06 5.59
N ARG A 358 4.94 33.13 5.47
CA ARG A 358 5.92 32.79 6.52
C ARG A 358 6.84 33.96 6.80
N GLU A 359 7.36 34.66 5.79
CA GLU A 359 8.16 35.90 5.93
C GLU A 359 7.34 37.00 6.58
N ARG A 360 6.08 37.21 6.18
CA ARG A 360 5.18 38.17 6.82
C ARG A 360 4.86 37.76 8.25
N GLN A 361 4.61 36.48 8.53
CA GLN A 361 4.42 35.95 9.87
C GLN A 361 5.69 36.09 10.71
N LEU A 362 6.88 35.89 10.14
CA LEU A 362 8.16 36.11 10.81
C LEU A 362 8.42 37.60 11.04
N ARG A 363 8.09 38.49 10.09
CA ARG A 363 8.22 39.94 10.24
C ARG A 363 7.21 40.48 11.24
N THR A 364 5.97 40.04 11.21
CA THR A 364 4.95 40.37 12.20
C THR A 364 5.29 39.77 13.54
N ARG A 365 5.85 38.55 13.62
CA ARG A 365 6.40 37.99 14.86
C ARG A 365 7.62 38.75 15.33
N ASN A 366 8.50 39.24 14.48
CA ASN A 366 9.69 40.01 14.84
C ASN A 366 9.32 41.44 15.26
N LEU A 367 8.33 42.09 14.63
CA LEU A 367 7.80 43.40 15.05
C LEU A 367 6.95 43.28 16.32
N ILE A 368 6.17 42.20 16.47
CA ILE A 368 5.50 41.87 17.72
C ILE A 368 6.53 41.44 18.76
N LEU A 369 7.63 40.78 18.40
CA LEU A 369 8.72 40.45 19.31
C LEU A 369 9.50 41.70 19.69
N GLU A 370 9.77 42.65 18.80
CA GLU A 370 10.45 43.91 19.14
C GLU A 370 9.55 44.75 20.03
N ARG A 371 8.25 44.89 19.71
CA ARG A 371 7.30 45.51 20.65
C ARG A 371 7.18 44.75 21.95
N LYS A 372 7.13 43.42 21.92
CA LYS A 372 7.10 42.59 23.14
C LYS A 372 8.43 42.54 23.86
N VAL A 373 9.56 42.78 23.21
CA VAL A 373 10.90 42.84 23.81
C VAL A 373 11.09 44.23 24.36
N ASP A 374 10.58 45.30 23.78
CA ASP A 374 10.60 46.62 24.43
C ASP A 374 9.61 46.69 25.59
N GLU A 375 8.39 46.14 25.43
CA GLU A 375 7.43 45.96 26.52
C GLU A 375 7.96 44.96 27.57
N ARG A 376 8.50 43.79 27.19
CA ARG A 376 9.14 42.84 28.13
C ARG A 376 10.49 43.32 28.63
N THR A 377 11.24 44.23 28.02
CA THR A 377 12.51 44.69 28.61
C THR A 377 12.19 45.74 29.68
N ALA A 378 11.14 46.53 29.52
CA ALA A 378 10.58 47.35 30.59
C ALA A 378 9.86 46.51 31.68
N GLU A 379 9.11 45.48 31.27
CA GLU A 379 8.30 44.63 32.17
C GLU A 379 9.10 43.47 32.81
N VAL A 380 10.19 42.99 32.20
CA VAL A 380 11.15 42.01 32.78
C VAL A 380 12.18 42.73 33.64
N VAL A 381 12.55 43.99 33.39
CA VAL A 381 13.31 44.76 34.39
C VAL A 381 12.45 45.06 35.62
N ALA A 382 11.12 45.20 35.47
CA ALA A 382 10.19 45.30 36.59
C ALA A 382 9.91 43.93 37.27
N GLN A 383 9.58 42.88 36.51
CA GLN A 383 9.30 41.53 37.01
C GLN A 383 10.54 40.81 37.52
N SER A 384 11.75 41.04 36.98
CA SER A 384 12.98 40.45 37.53
C SER A 384 13.38 41.11 38.84
N LYS A 385 12.93 42.34 39.12
CA LYS A 385 13.08 43.00 40.42
C LYS A 385 12.07 42.48 41.44
N GLU A 386 10.92 41.99 40.99
CA GLU A 386 9.85 41.41 41.83
C GLU A 386 10.03 39.89 42.07
N ILE A 387 10.52 39.15 41.07
CA ILE A 387 10.83 37.71 41.18
C ILE A 387 12.07 37.49 42.05
N GLU A 388 13.08 38.36 41.99
CA GLU A 388 14.22 38.30 42.92
C GLU A 388 13.76 38.58 44.37
N GLY A 389 12.76 39.45 44.56
CA GLY A 389 12.11 39.68 45.86
C GLY A 389 11.34 38.47 46.38
N GLN A 390 10.53 37.82 45.53
CA GLN A 390 9.77 36.62 45.90
C GLN A 390 10.66 35.40 46.18
N LYS A 391 11.80 35.28 45.48
CA LYS A 391 12.77 34.19 45.71
C LYS A 391 13.48 34.36 47.05
N VAL A 392 13.83 35.59 47.42
CA VAL A 392 14.39 35.92 48.74
C VAL A 392 13.37 35.66 49.86
N GLU A 393 12.08 35.92 49.63
CA GLU A 393 11.00 35.69 50.60
C GLU A 393 10.70 34.19 50.81
N ILE A 394 10.67 33.40 49.73
CA ILE A 394 10.49 31.93 49.80
C ILE A 394 11.70 31.24 50.45
N GLU A 395 12.92 31.72 50.21
CA GLU A 395 14.13 31.21 50.86
C GLU A 395 14.20 31.58 52.34
N GLY A 396 13.77 32.79 52.71
CA GLY A 396 13.65 33.22 54.11
C GLY A 396 12.65 32.38 54.92
N LEU A 397 11.48 32.06 54.34
CA LEU A 397 10.47 31.23 55.02
C LEU A 397 10.92 29.79 55.27
N LEU A 398 11.76 29.23 54.39
CA LEU A 398 12.29 27.86 54.55
C LEU A 398 13.37 27.81 55.65
N LEU A 399 14.18 28.88 55.76
CA LEU A 399 15.18 29.06 56.81
C LEU A 399 14.55 29.36 58.19
N ASN A 400 13.32 29.89 58.25
CA ASN A 400 12.59 30.10 59.49
C ASN A 400 12.00 28.81 60.10
N ILE A 401 11.90 27.72 59.31
CA ILE A 401 11.28 26.46 59.73
C ILE A 401 12.33 25.36 59.96
N LEU A 402 13.41 25.38 59.18
CA LEU A 402 14.47 24.38 59.22
C LEU A 402 15.84 25.05 59.30
N PRO A 403 16.77 24.52 60.10
CA PRO A 403 18.13 25.03 60.14
C PRO A 403 18.74 25.07 58.75
N LYS A 404 19.54 26.10 58.44
CA LYS A 404 20.08 26.39 57.10
C LYS A 404 20.70 25.17 56.41
N GLU A 405 21.50 24.40 57.13
CA GLU A 405 22.17 23.21 56.59
C GLU A 405 21.19 22.08 56.21
N ILE A 406 20.13 21.92 57.00
CA ILE A 406 19.11 20.91 56.77
C ILE A 406 18.23 21.33 55.60
N SER A 407 17.95 22.63 55.46
CA SER A 407 17.25 23.22 54.31
C SER A 407 18.01 23.02 53.01
N GLU A 408 19.33 23.22 53.00
CA GLU A 408 20.20 22.97 51.84
C GLU A 408 20.28 21.48 51.50
N GLU A 409 20.48 20.60 52.50
CA GLU A 409 20.49 19.14 52.31
C GLU A 409 19.15 18.64 51.73
N LEU A 410 18.03 19.17 52.23
CA LEU A 410 16.69 18.80 51.75
C LEU A 410 16.44 19.30 50.32
N LYS A 411 16.90 20.51 49.96
CA LYS A 411 16.82 21.06 48.58
C LYS A 411 17.62 20.23 47.58
N GLU A 412 18.83 19.77 47.94
CA GLU A 412 19.69 19.02 47.04
C GLU A 412 19.29 17.54 46.90
N LYS A 413 18.95 16.89 48.01
CA LYS A 413 18.78 15.41 48.06
C LYS A 413 17.32 14.97 48.18
N GLY A 414 16.39 15.90 48.42
CA GLY A 414 14.96 15.61 48.61
C GLY A 414 14.62 14.91 49.93
N LYS A 415 15.60 14.65 50.81
CA LYS A 415 15.43 14.05 52.14
C LYS A 415 16.57 14.47 53.07
N ALA A 416 16.26 14.82 54.32
CA ALA A 416 17.27 15.11 55.34
C ALA A 416 17.60 13.85 56.16
N THR A 417 18.88 13.64 56.43
CA THR A 417 19.37 12.45 57.16
C THR A 417 19.34 12.69 58.67
N ALA A 418 18.85 11.72 59.45
CA ALA A 418 18.92 11.79 60.92
C ALA A 418 20.38 11.62 61.40
N ARG A 419 20.83 12.48 62.32
CA ARG A 419 22.21 12.52 62.84
C ARG A 419 22.21 12.36 64.36
N ARG A 420 23.16 11.59 64.89
CA ARG A 420 23.36 11.42 66.33
C ARG A 420 24.39 12.45 66.81
N HIS A 421 24.05 13.18 67.87
CA HIS A 421 24.88 14.19 68.52
C HIS A 421 25.12 13.76 69.96
N GLU A 422 26.39 13.59 70.36
CA GLU A 422 26.71 13.13 71.72
C GLU A 422 26.68 14.23 72.78
N GLU A 423 26.96 15.47 72.37
CA GLU A 423 27.15 16.64 73.24
C GLU A 423 26.08 17.70 72.95
N VAL A 424 24.91 17.56 73.59
CA VAL A 424 23.75 18.45 73.40
C VAL A 424 23.16 18.84 74.75
N SER A 425 22.83 20.13 74.91
CA SER A 425 22.07 20.61 76.08
C SER A 425 20.67 20.99 75.65
N VAL A 426 19.68 20.32 76.22
CA VAL A 426 18.27 20.57 75.94
C VAL A 426 17.69 21.40 77.08
N MET A 427 17.04 22.51 76.73
CA MET A 427 16.33 23.39 77.65
C MET A 427 14.84 23.28 77.41
N PHE A 428 14.09 23.03 78.49
CA PHE A 428 12.65 23.16 78.55
C PHE A 428 12.27 24.33 79.43
N THR A 429 11.24 25.05 79.02
CA THR A 429 10.55 26.01 79.87
C THR A 429 9.08 25.66 79.97
N ASP A 430 8.40 26.02 81.06
CA ASP A 430 6.96 25.79 81.26
C ASP A 430 6.36 26.88 82.14
N MET A 431 5.15 27.32 81.82
CA MET A 431 4.50 28.43 82.54
C MET A 431 3.61 27.88 83.64
N LYS A 432 4.01 28.11 84.91
CA LYS A 432 3.26 27.57 86.05
C LYS A 432 1.83 28.12 86.08
N GLY A 433 0.85 27.22 86.01
CA GLY A 433 -0.57 27.56 86.15
C GLY A 433 -1.23 28.01 84.84
N PHE A 434 -0.56 27.84 83.70
CA PHE A 434 -1.05 28.18 82.37
C PHE A 434 -2.48 27.70 82.10
N THR A 435 -2.80 26.43 82.39
CA THR A 435 -4.15 25.87 82.14
C THR A 435 -5.27 26.67 82.82
N LYS A 436 -5.04 27.14 84.07
CA LYS A 436 -6.04 27.93 84.82
C LYS A 436 -6.13 29.38 84.34
N ALA A 437 -5.06 29.91 83.75
CA ALA A 437 -5.05 31.24 83.16
C ALA A 437 -5.73 31.23 81.77
N ALA A 438 -5.46 30.20 80.98
CA ALA A 438 -6.06 29.98 79.66
C ALA A 438 -7.59 29.84 79.70
N GLU A 439 -8.16 29.23 80.75
CA GLU A 439 -9.63 29.15 80.95
C GLU A 439 -10.31 30.51 81.10
N LYS A 440 -9.56 31.57 81.43
CA LYS A 440 -10.09 32.92 81.71
C LYS A 440 -9.84 33.92 80.58
N MET A 441 -9.21 33.48 79.50
CA MET A 441 -8.81 34.30 78.35
C MET A 441 -9.54 33.81 77.10
N THR A 442 -9.73 34.70 76.13
CA THR A 442 -10.14 34.26 74.79
C THR A 442 -8.98 33.51 74.10
N PRO A 443 -9.26 32.58 73.16
CA PRO A 443 -8.23 31.92 72.38
C PRO A 443 -7.28 32.90 71.67
N GLU A 444 -7.80 34.03 71.18
CA GLU A 444 -7.02 35.06 70.51
C GLU A 444 -6.06 35.78 71.47
N GLU A 445 -6.53 36.15 72.67
CA GLU A 445 -5.68 36.76 73.71
C GLU A 445 -4.61 35.78 74.17
N LEU A 446 -4.95 34.51 74.39
CA LEU A 446 -4.01 33.48 74.82
C LEU A 446 -2.89 33.29 73.79
N VAL A 447 -3.23 33.23 72.50
CA VAL A 447 -2.25 33.09 71.42
C VAL A 447 -1.35 34.32 71.36
N ASN A 448 -1.90 35.53 71.42
CA ASN A 448 -1.10 36.75 71.39
C ASN A 448 -0.13 36.85 72.58
N GLU A 449 -0.56 36.45 73.78
CA GLU A 449 0.32 36.49 74.96
C GLU A 449 1.45 35.45 74.90
N LEU A 450 1.16 34.25 74.38
CA LEU A 450 2.19 33.25 74.13
C LEU A 450 3.16 33.69 73.02
N ASP A 451 2.64 34.28 71.96
CA ASP A 451 3.44 34.78 70.82
C ASP A 451 4.42 35.87 71.28
N GLU A 452 3.95 36.85 72.06
CA GLU A 452 4.80 37.92 72.60
C GLU A 452 5.95 37.36 73.46
N CYS A 453 5.67 36.34 74.28
CA CYS A 453 6.71 35.69 75.09
C CYS A 453 7.70 34.88 74.24
N PHE A 454 7.20 34.10 73.29
CA PHE A 454 8.04 33.22 72.47
C PHE A 454 8.89 34.00 71.46
N ILE A 455 8.43 35.16 70.97
CA ILE A 455 9.25 36.06 70.15
C ILE A 455 10.51 36.48 70.91
N HIS A 456 10.37 36.89 72.18
CA HIS A 456 11.53 37.26 72.99
C HIS A 456 12.43 36.07 73.35
N PHE A 457 11.86 34.87 73.51
CA PHE A 457 12.66 33.67 73.72
C PHE A 457 13.46 33.30 72.47
N ASP A 458 12.85 33.42 71.29
CA ASP A 458 13.51 33.21 70.00
C ASP A 458 14.73 34.15 69.86
N ASP A 459 14.58 35.43 70.23
CA ASP A 459 15.68 36.41 70.21
C ASP A 459 16.84 36.01 71.14
N ILE A 460 16.54 35.62 72.38
CA ILE A 460 17.54 35.21 73.37
C ILE A 460 18.30 33.97 72.86
N ILE A 461 17.56 32.95 72.43
CA ILE A 461 18.10 31.66 72.00
C ILE A 461 18.94 31.83 70.73
N GLY A 462 18.49 32.69 69.81
CA GLY A 462 19.24 33.11 68.63
C GLY A 462 20.58 33.78 68.97
N ARG A 463 20.61 34.71 69.94
CA ARG A 463 21.85 35.35 70.42
C ARG A 463 22.89 34.33 70.88
N TYR A 464 22.44 33.28 71.57
CA TYR A 464 23.31 32.22 72.08
C TYR A 464 23.54 31.07 71.08
N LYS A 465 23.06 31.19 69.84
CA LYS A 465 23.18 30.16 68.78
C LYS A 465 22.62 28.80 69.21
N LEU A 466 21.53 28.82 69.98
CA LEU A 466 20.75 27.64 70.32
C LEU A 466 19.66 27.45 69.25
N GLU A 467 19.24 26.21 69.03
CA GLU A 467 18.22 25.88 68.02
C GLU A 467 16.85 25.71 68.68
N LYS A 468 15.84 26.39 68.15
CA LYS A 468 14.44 26.17 68.55
C LYS A 468 13.98 24.83 68.01
N ILE A 469 13.49 23.96 68.89
CA ILE A 469 13.00 22.64 68.47
C ILE A 469 11.50 22.69 68.23
N LYS A 470 10.72 23.09 69.25
CA LYS A 470 9.27 23.21 69.17
C LYS A 470 8.70 23.95 70.36
N THR A 471 7.46 24.39 70.21
CA THR A 471 6.59 24.78 71.32
C THR A 471 5.61 23.65 71.57
N ILE A 472 5.32 23.36 72.85
CA ILE A 472 4.39 22.32 73.29
C ILE A 472 3.39 22.99 74.24
N GLY A 473 2.32 23.55 73.68
CA GLY A 473 1.40 24.39 74.47
C GLY A 473 2.12 25.64 74.96
N ASP A 474 2.23 25.77 76.27
CA ASP A 474 2.95 26.83 76.99
C ASP A 474 4.42 26.53 77.26
N SER A 475 4.87 25.34 76.88
CA SER A 475 6.26 24.95 77.01
C SER A 475 7.08 25.35 75.77
N TYR A 476 8.27 25.88 76.01
CA TYR A 476 9.23 26.20 74.97
C TYR A 476 10.44 25.25 75.07
N MET A 477 10.84 24.67 73.93
CA MET A 477 11.94 23.72 73.85
C MET A 477 13.01 24.19 72.86
N CYS A 478 14.26 24.27 73.34
CA CYS A 478 15.43 24.49 72.49
C CYS A 478 16.60 23.58 72.87
N ALA A 479 17.60 23.50 72.00
CA ALA A 479 18.80 22.73 72.23
C ALA A 479 20.06 23.41 71.68
N GLY A 480 21.15 23.34 72.45
CA GLY A 480 22.49 23.70 71.99
C GLY A 480 23.26 22.45 71.56
N GLY A 481 24.14 22.57 70.55
CA GLY A 481 24.91 21.44 70.00
C GLY A 481 24.23 20.71 68.84
N VAL A 482 23.11 21.26 68.35
CA VAL A 482 22.39 20.85 67.13
C VAL A 482 22.04 22.10 66.30
N PRO A 483 21.95 22.00 64.95
CA PRO A 483 22.33 20.84 64.12
C PRO A 483 23.85 20.63 64.02
N ARG A 484 24.67 21.55 64.54
CA ARG A 484 26.12 21.44 64.62
C ARG A 484 26.58 21.21 66.05
N THR A 485 27.53 20.29 66.21
CA THR A 485 28.20 20.04 67.48
C THR A 485 28.91 21.30 67.97
N ASP A 486 28.65 21.69 69.21
CA ASP A 486 29.23 22.87 69.84
C ASP A 486 29.80 22.47 71.21
N LYS A 487 31.11 22.64 71.40
CA LYS A 487 31.80 22.29 72.65
C LYS A 487 31.30 23.08 73.87
N HIS A 488 30.61 24.19 73.63
CA HIS A 488 30.08 25.07 74.67
C HIS A 488 28.55 25.06 74.74
N HIS A 489 27.92 23.99 74.23
CA HIS A 489 26.47 23.81 74.22
C HIS A 489 25.82 24.05 75.59
N ALA A 490 26.44 23.58 76.67
CA ALA A 490 25.93 23.71 78.04
C ALA A 490 26.05 25.15 78.58
N HIS A 491 27.20 25.80 78.41
CA HIS A 491 27.40 27.18 78.84
C HIS A 491 26.42 28.14 78.14
N LYS A 492 26.20 27.95 76.84
CA LYS A 492 25.25 28.75 76.05
C LYS A 492 23.80 28.53 76.49
N ALA A 493 23.40 27.28 76.73
CA ALA A 493 22.07 26.94 77.23
C ALA A 493 21.81 27.57 78.61
N VAL A 494 22.80 27.54 79.51
CA VAL A 494 22.66 28.13 80.85
C VAL A 494 22.61 29.67 80.79
N LEU A 495 23.42 30.32 79.94
CA LEU A 495 23.31 31.78 79.74
C LEU A 495 21.95 32.19 79.19
N ALA A 496 21.45 31.48 78.17
CA ALA A 496 20.11 31.71 77.64
C ALA A 496 19.03 31.50 78.71
N GLY A 497 19.15 30.45 79.52
CA GLY A 497 18.23 30.18 80.63
C GLY A 497 18.22 31.27 81.70
N LEU A 498 19.38 31.83 82.03
CA LEU A 498 19.48 32.96 82.97
C LEU A 498 18.83 34.21 82.38
N GLU A 499 19.07 34.51 81.10
CA GLU A 499 18.49 35.68 80.45
C GLU A 499 16.96 35.57 80.28
N VAL A 500 16.46 34.37 79.95
CA VAL A 500 15.02 34.06 79.95
C VAL A 500 14.41 34.26 81.34
N ARG A 501 15.11 33.83 82.40
CA ARG A 501 14.67 34.04 83.80
C ARG A 501 14.55 35.53 84.12
N GLU A 502 15.56 36.33 83.78
CA GLU A 502 15.55 37.78 84.03
C GLU A 502 14.46 38.50 83.23
N LEU A 503 14.27 38.14 81.97
CA LEU A 503 13.18 38.65 81.13
C LEU A 503 11.81 38.38 81.79
N MET A 504 11.58 37.15 82.24
CA MET A 504 10.32 36.78 82.90
C MET A 504 10.15 37.46 84.26
N ALA A 505 11.24 37.75 84.98
CA ALA A 505 11.20 38.52 86.22
C ALA A 505 10.83 39.99 85.98
N GLU A 506 11.31 40.61 84.90
CA GLU A 506 10.89 41.94 84.48
C GLU A 506 9.44 41.95 84.00
N TRP A 507 9.05 40.98 83.17
CA TRP A 507 7.68 40.80 82.69
C TRP A 507 6.68 40.69 83.84
N LYS A 508 7.03 39.89 84.86
CA LYS A 508 6.25 39.76 86.09
C LYS A 508 6.04 41.11 86.77
N ARG A 509 7.11 41.89 86.96
CA ARG A 509 7.04 43.23 87.59
C ARG A 509 6.13 44.18 86.81
N GLN A 510 6.24 44.19 85.49
CA GLN A 510 5.41 45.04 84.62
C GLN A 510 3.93 44.64 84.64
N ARG A 511 3.63 43.34 84.69
CA ARG A 511 2.24 42.86 84.75
C ARG A 511 1.59 43.08 86.11
N GLU A 512 2.34 42.86 87.19
CA GLU A 512 1.88 43.18 88.55
C GLU A 512 1.57 44.68 88.68
N ALA A 513 2.41 45.56 88.10
CA ALA A 513 2.16 47.00 88.06
C ALA A 513 0.89 47.40 87.27
N LYS A 514 0.48 46.57 86.29
CA LYS A 514 -0.74 46.75 85.49
C LYS A 514 -1.96 45.97 86.05
N GLY A 515 -1.84 45.36 87.23
CA GLY A 515 -2.90 44.59 87.87
C GLY A 515 -3.26 43.27 87.17
N LYS A 516 -2.40 42.76 86.28
CA LYS A 516 -2.57 41.49 85.58
C LYS A 516 -1.88 40.35 86.32
N VAL A 517 -2.40 39.12 86.17
CA VAL A 517 -1.75 37.92 86.73
C VAL A 517 -0.45 37.65 85.97
N PRO A 518 0.72 37.64 86.64
CA PRO A 518 2.00 37.40 85.98
C PRO A 518 2.22 35.90 85.70
N TRP A 519 3.00 35.62 84.67
CA TRP A 519 3.44 34.28 84.35
C TRP A 519 4.77 34.01 85.04
N VAL A 520 4.91 32.85 85.67
CA VAL A 520 6.17 32.43 86.29
C VAL A 520 6.64 31.17 85.61
N LEU A 521 7.86 31.25 85.06
CA LEU A 521 8.44 30.19 84.25
C LEU A 521 9.23 29.22 85.13
N ARG A 522 9.11 27.92 84.85
CA ARG A 522 10.09 26.91 85.27
C ARG A 522 11.06 26.70 84.12
N ILE A 523 12.35 26.59 84.42
CA ILE A 523 13.37 26.34 83.39
C ILE A 523 14.19 25.13 83.82
N GLY A 524 14.35 24.18 82.92
CA GLY A 524 15.09 22.95 83.13
C GLY A 524 16.08 22.66 82.02
N ILE A 525 17.34 22.40 82.36
CA ILE A 525 18.38 22.06 81.39
C ILE A 525 19.03 20.72 81.76
N HIS A 526 19.16 19.84 80.76
CA HIS A 526 19.95 18.62 80.87
C HIS A 526 20.83 18.45 79.64
N SER A 527 22.00 17.84 79.85
CA SER A 527 23.02 17.65 78.82
C SER A 527 23.29 16.16 78.60
N GLY A 528 23.30 15.74 77.33
CA GLY A 528 23.57 14.36 76.93
C GLY A 528 23.22 14.09 75.46
N PRO A 529 23.34 12.84 75.01
CA PRO A 529 23.21 12.50 73.59
C PRO A 529 21.77 12.55 73.08
N VAL A 530 21.59 12.99 71.82
CA VAL A 530 20.31 12.98 71.10
C VAL A 530 20.49 12.57 69.65
N VAL A 531 19.41 12.12 69.01
CA VAL A 531 19.32 11.98 67.55
C VAL A 531 18.45 13.11 67.04
N ALA A 532 18.96 13.91 66.10
CA ALA A 532 18.26 15.03 65.49
C ALA A 532 17.95 14.73 64.02
N GLY A 533 16.80 15.16 63.52
CA GLY A 533 16.41 14.91 62.13
C GLY A 533 15.08 15.54 61.74
N VAL A 534 14.74 15.45 60.45
CA VAL A 534 13.47 15.98 59.92
C VAL A 534 12.46 14.86 59.74
N VAL A 535 11.24 15.07 60.22
CA VAL A 535 10.10 14.17 60.03
C VAL A 535 8.96 14.90 59.31
N GLY A 536 8.25 14.17 58.45
CA GLY A 536 7.07 14.66 57.72
C GLY A 536 7.29 14.79 56.21
N LYS A 537 6.20 14.69 55.43
CA LYS A 537 6.19 14.87 53.95
C LYS A 537 5.54 16.17 53.49
N ARG A 538 4.63 16.73 54.31
CA ARG A 538 3.87 17.96 54.00
C ARG A 538 4.12 19.09 55.01
N LYS A 539 4.37 18.74 56.27
CA LYS A 539 4.82 19.64 57.33
C LYS A 539 6.16 19.09 57.81
N PHE A 540 7.26 19.64 57.32
CA PHE A 540 8.59 19.26 57.76
C PHE A 540 8.81 19.85 59.15
N ALA A 541 9.23 19.03 60.11
CA ALA A 541 9.63 19.47 61.44
C ALA A 541 11.00 18.90 61.76
N TYR A 542 11.94 19.79 62.11
CA TYR A 542 13.23 19.40 62.70
C TYR A 542 13.02 19.13 64.18
N ASP A 543 13.37 17.94 64.65
CA ASP A 543 13.11 17.52 66.02
C ASP A 543 14.27 16.66 66.55
N ILE A 544 14.31 16.49 67.88
CA ILE A 544 15.31 15.69 68.58
C ILE A 544 14.65 14.56 69.40
N TRP A 545 15.27 13.39 69.37
CA TRP A 545 14.84 12.20 70.10
C TRP A 545 15.98 11.64 70.94
N GLY A 546 15.66 11.24 72.16
CA GLY A 546 16.62 10.63 73.06
C GLY A 546 16.18 10.76 74.50
N ASP A 547 16.79 9.98 75.37
CA ASP A 547 16.49 10.02 76.79
C ASP A 547 16.89 11.36 77.45
N THR A 548 17.85 12.08 76.86
CA THR A 548 18.22 13.45 77.24
C THR A 548 17.02 14.40 77.20
N VAL A 549 16.13 14.27 76.21
CA VAL A 549 14.93 15.12 76.07
C VAL A 549 13.97 14.87 77.25
N ASN A 550 13.73 13.60 77.58
CA ASN A 550 12.88 13.21 78.71
C ASN A 550 13.45 13.69 80.04
N THR A 551 14.78 13.62 80.19
CA THR A 551 15.47 14.06 81.40
C THR A 551 15.43 15.59 81.52
N ALA A 552 15.61 16.33 80.43
CA ALA A 552 15.49 17.79 80.40
C ALA A 552 14.08 18.28 80.78
N SER A 553 13.04 17.67 80.20
CA SER A 553 11.64 17.93 80.58
C SER A 553 11.38 17.60 82.06
N ARG A 554 12.07 16.58 82.60
CA ARG A 554 12.01 16.28 84.03
C ARG A 554 12.72 17.33 84.89
N MET A 555 13.85 17.88 84.41
CA MET A 555 14.53 18.99 85.09
C MET A 555 13.64 20.22 85.15
N GLU A 556 12.86 20.50 84.10
CA GLU A 556 11.91 21.61 84.12
C GLU A 556 10.78 21.32 85.12
N SER A 557 10.07 20.20 84.95
CA SER A 557 8.87 19.92 85.74
C SER A 557 9.14 19.73 87.23
N SER A 558 10.37 19.32 87.57
CA SER A 558 10.84 19.19 88.96
C SER A 558 11.50 20.47 89.49
N GLY A 559 11.70 21.48 88.64
CA GLY A 559 12.24 22.79 88.98
C GLY A 559 11.25 23.67 89.73
N GLU A 560 11.77 24.73 90.36
CA GLU A 560 10.94 25.71 91.06
C GLU A 560 10.61 26.91 90.15
N PRO A 561 9.38 27.46 90.22
CA PRO A 561 8.99 28.60 89.41
C PRO A 561 9.85 29.83 89.70
N GLY A 562 10.43 30.41 88.66
CA GLY A 562 11.35 31.54 88.76
C GLY A 562 12.82 31.13 88.87
N GLU A 563 13.13 29.84 88.97
CA GLU A 563 14.49 29.33 89.10
C GLU A 563 14.97 28.58 87.86
N LEU A 564 16.28 28.65 87.60
CA LEU A 564 16.95 27.89 86.54
C LEU A 564 17.48 26.58 87.12
N ASN A 565 16.83 25.46 86.79
CA ASN A 565 17.20 24.14 87.26
C ASN A 565 18.06 23.39 86.24
N ILE A 566 19.16 22.80 86.69
CA ILE A 566 20.05 21.99 85.85
C ILE A 566 20.33 20.62 86.47
N SER A 567 20.58 19.62 85.62
CA SER A 567 21.03 18.29 86.06
C SER A 567 22.49 18.28 86.50
N GLY A 568 22.89 17.26 87.26
CA GLY A 568 24.28 17.00 87.61
C GLY A 568 25.22 16.94 86.40
N ASP A 569 24.80 16.27 85.32
CA ASP A 569 25.60 16.21 84.08
C ASP A 569 25.84 17.59 83.47
N THR A 570 24.87 18.51 83.56
CA THR A 570 25.02 19.87 83.05
C THR A 570 25.88 20.70 83.99
N TYR A 571 25.70 20.53 85.30
CA TYR A 571 26.52 21.20 86.32
C TYR A 571 28.01 20.89 86.12
N GLU A 572 28.38 19.64 85.88
CA GLU A 572 29.77 19.26 85.65
C GLU A 572 30.41 20.00 84.46
N LEU A 573 29.62 20.31 83.43
CA LEU A 573 30.09 21.05 82.25
C LEU A 573 30.26 22.55 82.51
N VAL A 574 29.46 23.14 83.42
CA VAL A 574 29.34 24.60 83.55
C VAL A 574 29.83 25.17 84.89
N LYS A 575 30.12 24.32 85.88
CA LYS A 575 30.55 24.73 87.23
C LYS A 575 31.79 25.64 87.27
N ASP A 576 32.55 25.71 86.19
CA ASP A 576 33.68 26.63 86.06
C ASP A 576 33.23 28.10 86.02
N CYS A 577 32.09 28.40 85.41
CA CYS A 577 31.62 29.77 85.15
C CYS A 577 30.38 30.21 85.92
N PHE A 578 29.63 29.28 86.51
CA PHE A 578 28.37 29.60 87.19
C PHE A 578 28.39 29.18 88.65
N GLU A 579 27.78 30.00 89.50
CA GLU A 579 27.54 29.69 90.89
C GLU A 579 26.25 28.87 90.97
N CYS A 580 26.37 27.61 91.39
CA CYS A 580 25.25 26.67 91.45
C CYS A 580 25.07 26.11 92.87
N THR A 581 23.82 25.97 93.30
CA THR A 581 23.45 25.42 94.61
C THR A 581 22.80 24.05 94.43
N HIS A 582 23.37 23.00 95.04
CA HIS A 582 22.75 21.67 95.05
C HIS A 582 21.43 21.70 95.82
N ARG A 583 20.39 21.09 95.26
CA ARG A 583 19.03 21.15 95.82
C ARG A 583 18.36 19.78 95.98
N GLY A 584 19.16 18.72 96.02
CA GLY A 584 18.68 17.34 96.11
C GLY A 584 18.59 16.64 94.76
N GLN A 585 17.86 15.51 94.74
CA GLN A 585 17.81 14.58 93.61
C GLN A 585 16.38 14.35 93.14
N VAL A 586 16.19 14.09 91.84
CA VAL A 586 14.93 13.62 91.27
C VAL A 586 15.09 12.22 90.70
N GLU A 587 14.05 11.40 90.86
CA GLU A 587 14.00 10.08 90.25
C GLU A 587 13.61 10.18 88.76
N ALA A 588 14.46 9.68 87.88
CA ALA A 588 14.22 9.60 86.44
C ALA A 588 13.91 8.16 86.02
N LYS A 589 12.84 7.97 85.24
CA LYS A 589 12.47 6.65 84.68
C LYS A 589 13.66 6.12 83.88
N ASN A 590 14.19 4.95 84.25
CA ASN A 590 15.32 4.25 83.61
C ASN A 590 16.74 4.84 83.86
N LYS A 591 16.92 5.87 84.70
CA LYS A 591 18.24 6.46 85.03
C LYS A 591 18.57 6.56 86.52
N GLY A 592 17.62 6.25 87.41
CA GLY A 592 17.82 6.36 88.86
C GLY A 592 17.71 7.81 89.36
N ARG A 593 18.39 8.14 90.46
CA ARG A 593 18.37 9.47 91.07
C ARG A 593 19.39 10.39 90.39
N ILE A 594 18.92 11.52 89.86
CA ILE A 594 19.75 12.53 89.20
C ILE A 594 19.87 13.74 90.13
N ASP A 595 21.09 14.18 90.39
CA ASP A 595 21.36 15.41 91.15
C ASP A 595 20.85 16.64 90.40
N MET A 596 20.29 17.59 91.16
CA MET A 596 19.76 18.83 90.63
C MET A 596 20.42 20.02 91.31
N TYR A 597 20.63 21.07 90.52
CA TYR A 597 21.25 22.30 90.97
C TYR A 597 20.43 23.50 90.48
N PHE A 598 20.31 24.52 91.31
CA PHE A 598 19.88 25.83 90.84
C PHE A 598 21.09 26.64 90.39
N VAL A 599 20.99 27.27 89.23
CA VAL A 599 21.99 28.25 88.77
C VAL A 599 21.61 29.61 89.33
N VAL A 600 22.40 30.11 90.27
CA VAL A 600 22.11 31.38 90.96
C VAL A 600 22.49 32.54 90.07
N ARG A 601 23.76 32.58 89.64
CA ARG A 601 24.34 33.65 88.83
C ARG A 601 25.62 33.21 88.12
N ILE A 602 26.09 34.03 87.18
CA ILE A 602 27.43 33.93 86.60
C ILE A 602 28.45 34.33 87.67
N LYS A 603 29.54 33.56 87.80
CA LYS A 603 30.60 33.88 88.77
C LYS A 603 31.26 35.23 88.45
N PRO A 604 31.74 35.98 89.46
CA PRO A 604 32.33 37.31 89.26
C PRO A 604 33.45 37.36 88.20
N GLU A 605 34.27 36.31 88.08
CA GLU A 605 35.33 36.18 87.08
C GLU A 605 34.85 36.08 85.63
N CYS A 606 33.58 35.70 85.44
CA CYS A 606 32.96 35.47 84.14
C CYS A 606 31.82 36.44 83.83
N SER A 607 31.49 37.35 84.76
CA SER A 607 30.37 38.30 84.63
C SER A 607 30.83 39.73 84.33
N ALA A 608 30.01 40.47 83.59
CA ALA A 608 30.18 41.89 83.30
C ALA A 608 29.52 42.81 84.35
N ASP A 609 28.64 42.28 85.20
CA ASP A 609 27.82 43.05 86.13
C ASP A 609 27.88 42.47 87.55
N LYS A 610 27.52 43.28 88.55
CA LYS A 610 27.60 42.85 89.97
C LYS A 610 26.54 41.80 90.33
N ASN A 611 25.44 41.74 89.60
CA ASN A 611 24.34 40.82 89.87
C ASN A 611 24.59 39.44 89.22
N GLY A 612 25.59 39.33 88.34
CA GLY A 612 25.97 38.06 87.71
C GLY A 612 24.97 37.62 86.65
N THR A 613 24.28 38.55 85.99
CA THR A 613 23.25 38.26 84.99
C THR A 613 23.76 38.38 83.57
N ARG A 614 24.86 39.12 83.35
CA ARG A 614 25.47 39.35 82.04
C ARG A 614 26.88 38.76 81.98
N PRO A 615 27.24 38.04 80.89
CA PRO A 615 28.57 37.50 80.71
C PRO A 615 29.58 38.61 80.33
N ASN A 616 30.84 38.48 80.77
CA ASN A 616 31.90 39.40 80.32
C ASN A 616 32.40 39.06 78.91
N GLU A 617 33.09 40.02 78.29
CA GLU A 617 33.64 39.86 76.94
C GLU A 617 34.59 38.66 76.82
N GLY A 618 35.33 38.34 77.89
CA GLY A 618 36.21 37.18 77.94
C GLY A 618 35.45 35.86 77.79
N LEU A 619 34.34 35.71 78.51
CA LEU A 619 33.47 34.54 78.41
C LEU A 619 32.81 34.49 77.03
N LEU A 620 32.26 35.61 76.54
CA LEU A 620 31.63 35.68 75.22
C LEU A 620 32.58 35.26 74.08
N LYS A 621 33.82 35.74 74.12
CA LYS A 621 34.87 35.36 73.16
C LYS A 621 35.24 33.89 73.27
N ARG A 622 35.32 33.34 74.48
CA ARG A 622 35.57 31.90 74.71
C ARG A 622 34.47 31.03 74.10
N LEU A 623 33.22 31.51 74.14
CA LEU A 623 32.06 30.81 73.60
C LEU A 623 31.85 31.04 72.08
N GLY A 624 32.68 31.85 71.43
CA GLY A 624 32.54 32.17 70.00
C GLY A 624 31.28 32.99 69.67
N LEU A 625 30.89 33.87 70.59
CA LEU A 625 29.75 34.78 70.46
C LEU A 625 30.28 36.21 70.20
N GLU A 626 29.91 36.80 69.08
CA GLU A 626 30.22 38.20 68.72
C GLU A 626 29.12 39.14 69.25
N LEU A 627 28.85 39.06 70.56
CA LEU A 627 27.84 39.89 71.22
C LEU A 627 28.57 41.10 71.84
N GLY A 628 28.16 42.31 71.46
CA GLY A 628 28.59 43.52 72.17
C GLY A 628 27.92 43.57 73.54
N SER A 629 28.63 44.05 74.57
CA SER A 629 28.09 44.19 75.94
C SER A 629 26.83 45.07 76.01
N GLU A 630 26.59 45.91 74.99
CA GLU A 630 25.41 46.76 74.83
C GLU A 630 24.14 46.03 74.34
N GLN A 631 24.24 44.80 73.82
CA GLN A 631 23.08 44.06 73.27
C GLN A 631 22.21 43.36 74.33
N PHE A 632 22.63 43.40 75.60
CA PHE A 632 21.92 42.77 76.72
C PHE A 632 20.99 43.75 77.47
N ALA A 633 20.67 44.90 76.86
CA ALA A 633 20.00 46.05 77.48
C ALA A 633 18.59 45.75 78.00
#